data_AF-A0A4Y2U0W1-F1
#
_entry.id   AF-A0A4Y2U0W1-F1
#
_cell.length_a   1.000
_cell.length_b   1.000
_cell.length_c   1.000
_cell.angle_alpha   90.00
_cell.angle_beta   90.00
_cell.angle_gamma   90.00
#
_symmetry.space_group_name_H-M   'P 1'
#
loop_
_entity.id
_entity.type
_entity.pdbx_description
1 polymer ?
#
loop_
_entity_poly.entity_id
_entity_poly.type
_entity_poly.pdbx_seq_one_letter_code
_entity_poly.pdbx_strand_id
1 'polypeptide(L)'
;MKAIIILLLVAVVYSKPAEVPKDPMINDGLFEGDIAGIDPEQWEDRNAVPRDSQRWPNGVVPYVVDPSLYGIWDLIMKSMRHIEDNSCIRFVQRKNEHNYLSLFKGNG
;
A
#
# COMPACT_ATOMS: atom_id res chain seq x y z
N MET A 1 -50.72 3.23 4.81
CA MET A 1 -49.62 3.96 5.48
C MET A 1 -48.67 3.04 6.23
N LYS A 2 -49.12 2.23 7.21
CA LYS A 2 -48.23 1.32 7.99
C LYS A 2 -47.44 0.31 7.14
N ALA A 3 -48.07 -0.30 6.13
CA ALA A 3 -47.39 -1.27 5.26
C ALA A 3 -46.29 -0.65 4.38
N ILE A 4 -46.48 0.58 3.90
CA ILE A 4 -45.47 1.31 3.10
C ILE A 4 -44.26 1.64 3.97
N ILE A 5 -44.48 2.07 5.21
CA ILE A 5 -43.40 2.34 6.16
C ILE A 5 -42.59 1.07 6.45
N ILE A 6 -43.25 -0.08 6.66
CA ILE A 6 -42.58 -1.36 6.87
C ILE A 6 -41.75 -1.75 5.63
N LEU A 7 -42.29 -1.58 4.43
CA LEU A 7 -41.59 -1.89 3.17
C LEU A 7 -40.36 -1.01 2.96
N LEU A 8 -40.45 0.28 3.28
CA LEU A 8 -39.32 1.22 3.20
C LEU A 8 -38.24 0.89 4.23
N LEU A 9 -38.61 0.55 5.47
CA LEU A 9 -37.66 0.15 6.51
C LEU A 9 -36.92 -1.13 6.13
N VAL A 10 -37.63 -2.11 5.57
CA VAL A 10 -37.02 -3.35 5.06
C VAL A 10 -36.05 -3.01 3.92
N ALA A 11 -36.45 -2.18 2.96
CA ALA A 11 -35.57 -1.79 1.85
C ALA A 11 -34.28 -1.09 2.32
N VAL A 12 -34.35 -0.25 3.36
CA VAL A 12 -33.17 0.40 3.96
C VAL A 12 -32.27 -0.63 4.65
N VAL A 13 -32.82 -1.57 5.43
CA VAL A 13 -32.06 -2.64 6.10
C VAL A 13 -31.32 -3.54 5.11
N TYR A 14 -31.93 -3.82 3.96
CA TYR A 14 -31.31 -4.64 2.91
C TYR A 14 -30.50 -3.83 1.89
N SER A 15 -30.46 -2.50 2.01
CA SER A 15 -29.61 -1.69 1.15
C SER A 15 -28.15 -1.95 1.51
N LYS A 16 -27.31 -2.26 0.50
CA LYS A 16 -25.87 -2.23 0.70
C LYS A 16 -25.46 -0.76 0.83
N PRO A 17 -24.63 -0.40 1.81
CA PRO A 17 -24.06 0.94 1.83
C PRO A 17 -23.33 1.17 0.51
N ALA A 18 -23.43 2.39 -0.03
CA ALA A 18 -22.61 2.77 -1.17
C ALA A 18 -21.14 2.60 -0.77
N GLU A 19 -20.37 1.87 -1.57
CA GLU A 19 -18.92 1.84 -1.42
C GLU A 19 -18.42 3.26 -1.70
N VAL A 20 -17.99 3.95 -0.64
CA VAL A 20 -17.28 5.22 -0.80
C VAL A 20 -15.93 4.88 -1.44
N PRO A 21 -15.60 5.43 -2.62
CA PRO A 21 -14.30 5.19 -3.23
C PRO A 21 -13.21 5.54 -2.21
N LYS A 22 -12.33 4.58 -1.91
CA LYS A 22 -11.19 4.85 -1.03
C LYS A 22 -10.23 5.76 -1.78
N ASP A 23 -10.07 6.99 -1.30
CA ASP A 23 -9.06 7.89 -1.83
C ASP A 23 -7.69 7.39 -1.34
N PRO A 24 -6.78 6.96 -2.25
CA PRO A 24 -5.46 6.51 -1.84
C PRO A 24 -4.63 7.60 -1.17
N MET A 25 -4.98 8.89 -1.35
CA MET A 25 -4.33 10.03 -0.71
C MET A 25 -4.80 10.32 0.72
N ILE A 26 -5.84 9.63 1.21
CA ILE A 26 -6.45 9.90 2.52
C ILE A 26 -6.40 8.62 3.35
N ASN A 27 -5.30 8.45 4.08
CA ASN A 27 -5.16 7.37 5.07
C ASN A 27 -4.76 7.97 6.43
N ASP A 28 -5.64 7.79 7.42
CA ASP A 28 -5.48 8.35 8.75
C ASP A 28 -4.18 7.85 9.42
N GLY A 29 -3.39 8.79 9.94
CA GLY A 29 -2.14 8.47 10.65
C GLY A 29 -0.93 8.22 9.74
N LEU A 30 -1.04 8.43 8.43
CA LEU A 30 0.10 8.40 7.50
C LEU A 30 0.53 9.83 7.12
N PHE A 31 1.84 10.04 7.00
CA PHE A 31 2.42 11.28 6.50
C PHE A 31 2.15 11.39 4.98
N GLU A 32 1.76 12.58 4.52
CA GLU A 32 1.36 12.86 3.12
C GLU A 32 0.28 11.91 2.56
N GLY A 33 -0.41 11.17 3.43
CA GLY A 33 -1.46 10.25 3.07
C GLY A 33 -1.01 8.81 2.89
N ASP A 34 0.25 8.50 2.54
CA ASP A 34 0.67 7.13 2.20
C ASP A 34 2.05 6.72 2.76
N ILE A 35 2.68 7.55 3.60
CA ILE A 35 3.99 7.30 4.19
C ILE A 35 3.87 6.98 5.68
N ALA A 36 4.21 5.75 6.07
CA ALA A 36 4.20 5.31 7.47
C ALA A 36 5.53 5.60 8.18
N GLY A 37 5.46 5.76 9.51
CA GLY A 37 6.66 5.81 10.38
C GLY A 37 7.44 7.12 10.34
N ILE A 38 6.84 8.18 9.79
CA ILE A 38 7.39 9.54 9.81
C ILE A 38 6.69 10.33 10.92
N ASP A 39 7.49 10.95 11.79
CA ASP A 39 7.03 11.97 12.72
C ASP A 39 7.13 13.33 12.00
N PRO A 40 6.00 14.00 11.68
CA PRO A 40 6.02 15.28 10.96
C PRO A 40 6.79 16.37 11.71
N GLU A 41 6.90 16.27 13.04
CA GLU A 41 7.62 17.25 13.85
C GLU A 41 9.14 17.07 13.77
N GLN A 42 9.62 15.88 13.37
CA GLN A 42 11.04 15.53 13.30
C GLN A 42 11.58 15.43 11.87
N TRP A 43 10.71 15.45 10.86
CA TRP A 43 11.11 15.30 9.48
C TRP A 43 11.64 16.61 8.90
N GLU A 44 12.87 16.58 8.38
CA GLU A 44 13.40 17.69 7.59
C GLU A 44 12.69 17.70 6.22
N ASP A 45 12.36 18.89 5.71
CA ASP A 45 11.59 19.15 4.48
C ASP A 45 12.32 18.70 3.18
N ARG A 46 12.60 17.39 3.08
CA ARG A 46 13.27 16.74 1.95
C ARG A 46 12.51 15.48 1.55
N ASN A 47 12.23 15.38 0.26
CA ASN A 47 11.52 14.22 -0.30
C ASN A 47 12.43 12.99 -0.50
N ALA A 48 13.75 13.17 -0.40
CA ALA A 48 14.72 12.08 -0.53
C ALA A 48 15.40 11.81 0.82
N VAL A 49 15.44 10.53 1.20
CA VAL A 49 16.14 10.08 2.41
C VAL A 49 17.64 10.34 2.26
N PRO A 50 18.25 11.21 3.08
CA PRO A 50 19.61 11.69 2.84
C PRO A 50 20.68 10.71 3.33
N ARG A 51 20.36 9.84 4.31
CA ARG A 51 21.36 8.96 4.94
C ARG A 51 21.48 7.64 4.18
N ASP A 52 22.69 7.31 3.78
CA ASP A 52 23.00 6.04 3.11
C ASP A 52 22.69 4.82 3.97
N SER A 53 22.74 4.96 5.30
CA SER A 53 22.38 3.91 6.26
C SER A 53 20.89 3.51 6.23
N GLN A 54 20.04 4.33 5.61
CA GLN A 54 18.62 4.05 5.45
C GLN A 54 18.29 3.46 4.07
N ARG A 55 19.30 3.26 3.21
CA ARG A 55 19.12 2.68 1.86
C ARG A 55 19.27 1.17 1.89
N TRP A 56 18.68 0.52 0.89
CA TRP A 56 18.91 -0.89 0.62
C TRP A 56 20.38 -1.16 0.28
N PRO A 57 21.08 -2.05 1.01
CA PRO A 57 22.48 -2.36 0.74
C PRO A 57 22.69 -2.86 -0.69
N ASN A 58 23.67 -2.30 -1.40
CA ASN A 58 23.99 -2.63 -2.80
C ASN A 58 22.82 -2.47 -3.78
N GLY A 59 21.77 -1.70 -3.42
CA GLY A 59 20.56 -1.57 -4.23
C GLY A 59 19.73 -2.85 -4.33
N VAL A 60 19.97 -3.85 -3.48
CA VAL A 60 19.24 -5.12 -3.49
C VAL A 60 18.06 -5.05 -2.54
N VAL A 61 16.86 -5.28 -3.05
CA VAL A 61 15.60 -5.28 -2.30
C VAL A 61 15.06 -6.71 -2.23
N PRO A 62 15.31 -7.46 -1.15
CA PRO A 62 14.65 -8.74 -0.92
C PRO A 62 13.16 -8.52 -0.72
N TYR A 63 12.32 -9.36 -1.31
CA TYR A 63 10.86 -9.24 -1.16
C TYR A 63 10.17 -10.59 -0.95
N VAL A 64 8.98 -10.52 -0.34
CA VAL A 64 7.99 -11.60 -0.28
C VAL A 64 6.65 -11.07 -0.76
N VAL A 65 5.81 -11.98 -1.28
CA VAL A 65 4.50 -11.63 -1.85
C VAL A 65 3.44 -12.49 -1.19
N ASP A 66 2.47 -11.84 -0.58
CA ASP A 66 1.31 -12.50 -0.03
C ASP A 66 0.39 -13.02 -1.16
N PRO A 67 -0.24 -14.21 -1.00
CA PRO A 67 -1.16 -14.75 -1.99
C PRO A 67 -2.32 -13.83 -2.39
N SER A 68 -2.72 -12.90 -1.52
CA SER A 68 -3.76 -11.90 -1.83
C SER A 68 -3.44 -11.01 -3.04
N LEU A 69 -2.17 -10.93 -3.43
CA LEU A 69 -1.72 -10.10 -4.57
C LEU A 69 -1.54 -10.90 -5.87
N TYR A 70 -1.76 -12.22 -5.88
CA TYR A 70 -1.52 -13.04 -7.08
C TYR A 70 -2.38 -12.60 -8.27
N GLY A 71 -3.58 -12.07 -8.03
CA GLY A 71 -4.45 -11.54 -9.09
C GLY A 71 -3.90 -10.29 -9.81
N ILE A 72 -2.94 -9.58 -9.21
CA ILE A 72 -2.28 -8.40 -9.81
C ILE A 72 -0.77 -8.58 -9.95
N TRP A 73 -0.27 -9.82 -9.83
CA TRP A 73 1.15 -10.10 -9.78
C TRP A 73 1.90 -9.63 -11.04
N ASP A 74 1.29 -9.77 -12.21
CA ASP A 74 1.89 -9.30 -13.46
C ASP A 74 2.12 -7.78 -13.48
N LEU A 75 1.22 -7.00 -12.87
CA LEU A 75 1.37 -5.56 -12.74
C LEU A 75 2.52 -5.22 -11.80
N ILE A 76 2.60 -5.90 -10.64
CA ILE A 76 3.69 -5.72 -9.67
C ILE A 76 5.04 -6.05 -10.32
N MET A 77 5.15 -7.18 -11.02
CA MET A 77 6.38 -7.56 -11.73
C MET A 77 6.76 -6.54 -12.80
N LYS A 78 5.78 -6.03 -13.57
CA LYS A 78 6.03 -5.00 -14.58
C LYS A 78 6.60 -3.72 -13.95
N SER A 79 6.06 -3.31 -12.82
CA SER A 79 6.55 -2.14 -12.06
C SER A 79 7.96 -2.36 -11.51
N MET A 80 8.25 -3.53 -10.93
CA MET A 80 9.59 -3.87 -10.47
C MET A 80 10.60 -3.84 -11.61
N ARG A 81 10.30 -4.47 -12.75
CA ARG A 81 11.16 -4.46 -13.93
C ARG A 81 11.43 -3.05 -14.45
N HIS A 82 10.40 -2.20 -14.49
CA HIS A 82 10.56 -0.81 -14.89
C HIS A 82 11.61 -0.09 -14.03
N ILE A 83 11.61 -0.32 -12.72
CA ILE A 83 12.62 0.23 -11.81
C ILE A 83 14.01 -0.38 -12.09
N GLU A 84 14.10 -1.69 -12.29
CA GLU A 84 15.37 -2.39 -12.58
C GLU A 84 16.01 -1.90 -13.90
N ASP A 85 15.20 -1.65 -14.92
CA ASP A 85 15.64 -1.20 -16.24
C ASP A 85 16.15 0.25 -16.23
N ASN A 86 15.67 1.07 -15.28
CA ASN A 86 15.96 2.51 -15.21
C ASN A 86 16.85 2.89 -14.01
N SER A 87 17.36 1.92 -13.25
CA SER A 87 18.18 2.18 -12.08
C SER A 87 19.13 1.02 -11.77
N CYS A 88 19.95 1.19 -10.72
CA CYS A 88 20.78 0.11 -10.17
C CYS A 88 20.05 -0.78 -9.15
N ILE A 89 18.75 -0.56 -8.90
CA ILE A 89 17.96 -1.35 -7.94
C ILE A 89 17.67 -2.73 -8.51
N ARG A 90 17.73 -3.78 -7.68
CA ARG A 90 17.42 -5.16 -8.04
C ARG A 90 16.50 -5.80 -7.02
N PHE A 91 15.38 -6.36 -7.47
CA PHE A 91 14.44 -7.08 -6.63
C PHE A 91 14.78 -8.57 -6.61
N VAL A 92 14.88 -9.17 -5.42
CA VAL A 92 15.20 -10.59 -5.28
C VAL A 92 14.20 -11.28 -4.36
N GLN A 93 13.85 -12.53 -4.68
CA GLN A 93 13.08 -13.36 -3.77
C GLN A 93 13.86 -13.54 -2.46
N ARG A 94 13.23 -13.17 -1.35
CA ARG A 94 13.84 -13.30 -0.02
C ARG A 94 14.19 -14.75 0.26
N LYS A 95 15.37 -14.96 0.84
CA LYS A 95 15.83 -16.25 1.36
C LYS A 95 15.90 -16.20 2.88
N ASN A 96 16.87 -15.45 3.41
CA ASN A 96 17.20 -15.40 4.84
C ASN A 96 17.47 -13.97 5.34
N GLU A 97 17.26 -12.96 4.48
CA GLU A 97 17.53 -11.57 4.80
C GLU A 97 16.61 -11.10 5.93
N HIS A 98 17.19 -10.37 6.90
CA HIS A 98 16.43 -9.81 8.03
C HIS A 98 15.52 -8.66 7.58
N ASN A 99 16.03 -7.78 6.72
CA ASN A 99 15.30 -6.66 6.17
C ASN A 99 14.81 -7.02 4.76
N TYR A 100 13.53 -6.83 4.49
CA TYR A 100 12.89 -7.17 3.22
C TYR A 100 11.58 -6.40 3.05
N LEU A 101 11.12 -6.30 1.81
CA LEU A 101 9.82 -5.76 1.45
C LEU A 101 8.74 -6.85 1.57
N SER A 102 7.70 -6.59 2.37
CA SER A 102 6.52 -7.44 2.45
C SER A 102 5.38 -6.84 1.63
N LEU A 103 5.02 -7.50 0.52
CA LEU A 103 3.93 -7.05 -0.35
C LEU A 103 2.67 -7.83 -0.01
N PHE A 104 1.64 -7.12 0.44
CA PHE A 104 0.35 -7.71 0.79
C PHE A 104 -0.80 -6.75 0.49
N LYS A 105 -2.02 -7.26 0.39
CA LYS A 105 -3.22 -6.43 0.30
C LYS A 105 -3.51 -5.80 1.67
N GLY A 106 -2.95 -4.62 1.89
CA GLY A 106 -3.29 -3.76 3.02
C GLY A 106 -4.56 -2.96 2.78
N ASN A 107 -4.93 -2.15 3.76
CA ASN A 107 -6.03 -1.22 3.59
C ASN A 107 -5.63 0.04 2.82
N GLY A 108 -4.33 0.37 2.75
CA GLY A 108 -3.90 1.77 2.65
C GLY A 108 -4.02 2.35 4.04
#